data_AF-A0A7G6ST21-F1
#
_entry.id   AF-A0A7G6ST21-F1
#
_cell.length_a   1.000
_cell.length_b   1.000
_cell.length_c   1.000
_cell.angle_alpha   90.00
_cell.angle_beta   90.00
_cell.angle_gamma   90.00
#
_symmetry.space_group_name_H-M   'P 1'
#
loop_
_entity.id
_entity.type
_entity.pdbx_description
1 polymer ?
#
loop_
_entity_poly.entity_id
_entity_poly.type
_entity_poly.pdbx_seq_one_letter_code
_entity_poly.pdbx_strand_id
1 'polypeptide(L)'
;MPSYLDLFHCYLADPKTAADIRRSESDQSALVSAVIGDHLAAIKARPQFSTVKDTMTVPQFVAATQSVLADLLNTAFDKIRTLAGDELPREPAEAAPWLDVAKAEMKAGVTEASQPDRIKSYFAATDFGPVGDPIPAWCGAFVAFCVKQAGLTPPKGAAAADSWKNWGTTSIPLGSHEIPAGAVVVLTASAGTDAIGHVGFFTRFSDAGDQVMVLAGNQTNGVNEAPYAVPRIAAIRTVETLIPIGAANRYDMTAAGVKKDLQKYGDLIVDRFQRAGFTKDQQLIAVLANAIGESGLDPNAKSPAPEESYGLFQCNRKAGLGIGYTIDQLKDPETNIAIIIREARKFSAFTAASSIEAAVGAFVTFIERPKNTSGAIKARMAIANKLL
;
A
#
# COMPACT_ATOMS: atom_id res chain seq x y z
N MET A 1 12.79 -11.49 -8.90
CA MET A 1 12.13 -10.60 -7.92
C MET A 1 12.26 -11.20 -6.52
N PRO A 2 12.78 -10.46 -5.52
CA PRO A 2 12.83 -10.93 -4.14
C PRO A 2 11.46 -10.78 -3.45
N SER A 3 11.15 -11.71 -2.57
CA SER A 3 10.02 -11.70 -1.63
C SER A 3 10.46 -10.99 -0.36
N TYR A 4 9.52 -10.73 0.55
CA TYR A 4 9.91 -10.20 1.87
C TYR A 4 10.77 -11.19 2.65
N LEU A 5 10.57 -12.49 2.47
CA LEU A 5 11.45 -13.49 3.06
C LEU A 5 12.88 -13.42 2.51
N ASP A 6 13.04 -13.19 1.20
CA ASP A 6 14.37 -13.02 0.60
C ASP A 6 15.05 -11.74 1.13
N LEU A 7 14.30 -10.64 1.22
CA LEU A 7 14.81 -9.39 1.80
C LEU A 7 15.18 -9.56 3.28
N PHE A 8 14.43 -10.38 4.01
CA PHE A 8 14.73 -10.71 5.39
C PHE A 8 15.98 -11.58 5.51
N HIS A 9 16.19 -12.54 4.60
CA HIS A 9 17.44 -13.30 4.53
C HIS A 9 18.63 -12.39 4.17
N CYS A 10 18.46 -11.40 3.29
CA CYS A 10 19.48 -10.39 3.04
C CYS A 10 19.83 -9.59 4.31
N TYR A 11 18.83 -9.26 5.13
CA TYR A 11 19.03 -8.58 6.41
C TYR A 11 19.68 -9.47 7.49
N LEU A 12 19.42 -10.78 7.45
CA LEU A 12 20.02 -11.74 8.37
C LEU A 12 21.47 -12.06 8.02
N ALA A 13 21.79 -12.06 6.73
CA ALA A 13 23.12 -12.34 6.19
C ALA A 13 23.53 -11.24 5.21
N ASP A 14 23.44 -11.52 3.90
CA ASP A 14 23.77 -10.62 2.80
C ASP A 14 23.03 -11.06 1.52
N PRO A 15 23.04 -10.25 0.44
CA PRO A 15 22.33 -10.58 -0.80
C PRO A 15 22.77 -11.87 -1.50
N LYS A 16 24.06 -12.21 -1.45
CA LYS A 16 24.59 -13.42 -2.07
C LYS A 16 24.12 -14.64 -1.27
N THR A 17 24.29 -14.62 0.04
CA THR A 17 23.86 -15.71 0.92
C THR A 17 22.34 -15.92 0.85
N ALA A 18 21.54 -14.85 0.78
CA ALA A 18 20.09 -14.96 0.59
C ALA A 18 19.72 -15.65 -0.73
N ALA A 19 20.42 -15.33 -1.83
CA ALA A 19 20.23 -16.01 -3.10
C ALA A 19 20.63 -17.49 -3.05
N ASP A 20 21.70 -17.82 -2.32
CA ASP A 20 22.15 -19.20 -2.13
C ASP A 20 21.19 -20.01 -1.26
N ILE A 21 20.61 -19.41 -0.21
CA ILE A 21 19.50 -20.00 0.57
C ILE A 21 18.33 -20.33 -0.36
N ARG A 22 17.89 -19.37 -1.16
CA ARG A 22 16.76 -19.57 -2.09
C ARG A 22 17.00 -20.67 -3.11
N ARG A 23 18.20 -20.73 -3.70
CA ARG A 23 18.58 -21.79 -4.66
C ARG A 23 18.61 -23.17 -4.01
N SER A 24 19.01 -23.23 -2.75
CA SER A 24 19.16 -24.48 -2.00
C SER A 24 17.86 -24.96 -1.35
N GLU A 25 16.79 -24.15 -1.38
CA GLU A 25 15.53 -24.47 -0.71
C GLU A 25 14.83 -25.72 -1.30
N SER A 26 15.03 -26.02 -2.59
CA SER A 26 14.49 -27.26 -3.18
C SER A 26 15.28 -28.50 -2.77
N ASP A 27 16.52 -28.35 -2.29
CA ASP A 27 17.37 -29.46 -1.83
C ASP A 27 17.08 -29.77 -0.36
N GLN A 28 16.38 -30.89 -0.13
CA GLN A 28 16.01 -31.35 1.21
C GLN A 28 17.21 -31.77 2.07
N SER A 29 18.39 -31.96 1.48
CA SER A 29 19.60 -32.39 2.16
C SER A 29 20.58 -31.25 2.46
N ALA A 30 20.42 -30.08 1.83
CA ALA A 30 21.31 -28.95 1.99
C ALA A 30 21.31 -28.45 3.44
N LEU A 31 22.47 -28.42 4.09
CA LEU A 31 22.62 -27.94 5.47
C LEU A 31 22.82 -26.43 5.53
N VAL A 32 22.23 -25.79 6.52
CA VAL A 32 22.42 -24.34 6.75
C VAL A 32 23.86 -23.97 7.03
N SER A 33 24.62 -24.85 7.69
CA SER A 33 26.04 -24.62 7.98
C SER A 33 26.89 -24.51 6.71
N ALA A 34 26.50 -25.21 5.63
CA ALA A 34 27.19 -25.13 4.34
C ALA A 34 26.77 -23.90 3.51
N VAL A 35 25.49 -23.51 3.58
CA VAL A 35 24.92 -22.45 2.73
C VAL A 35 25.04 -21.06 3.37
N ILE A 36 24.83 -20.95 4.69
CA ILE A 36 24.84 -19.68 5.44
C ILE A 36 26.22 -19.35 5.98
N GLY A 37 27.03 -20.38 6.27
CA GLY A 37 28.41 -20.24 6.74
C GLY A 37 28.53 -19.33 7.96
N ASP A 38 29.43 -18.36 7.87
CA ASP A 38 29.84 -17.49 8.99
C ASP A 38 28.71 -16.61 9.55
N HIS A 39 27.66 -16.35 8.76
CA HIS A 39 26.50 -15.58 9.21
C HIS A 39 25.68 -16.32 10.27
N LEU A 40 25.78 -17.65 10.36
CA LEU A 40 24.92 -18.47 11.20
C LEU A 40 25.08 -18.16 12.70
N ALA A 41 26.30 -17.85 13.15
CA ALA A 41 26.56 -17.50 14.55
C ALA A 41 25.82 -16.20 14.95
N ALA A 42 25.88 -15.17 14.10
CA ALA A 42 25.20 -13.90 14.34
C ALA A 42 23.67 -14.03 14.29
N ILE A 43 23.14 -14.91 13.44
CA ILE A 43 21.71 -15.21 13.37
C ILE A 43 21.25 -15.87 14.68
N LYS A 44 21.94 -16.93 15.13
CA LYS A 44 21.63 -17.66 16.37
C LYS A 44 21.71 -16.80 17.62
N ALA A 45 22.52 -15.75 17.63
CA ALA A 45 22.64 -14.82 18.76
C ALA A 45 21.38 -13.97 18.99
N ARG A 46 20.47 -13.90 18.00
CA ARG A 46 19.22 -13.14 18.13
C ARG A 46 18.17 -14.01 18.85
N PRO A 47 17.44 -13.50 19.87
CA PRO A 47 16.51 -14.30 20.67
C PRO A 47 15.46 -15.07 19.86
N GLN A 48 14.91 -14.44 18.82
CA GLN A 48 13.91 -15.06 17.92
C GLN A 48 14.43 -16.25 17.10
N PHE A 49 15.75 -16.50 17.06
CA PHE A 49 16.36 -17.63 16.33
C PHE A 49 17.06 -18.63 17.25
N SER A 50 16.71 -18.65 18.55
CA SER A 50 17.26 -19.60 19.52
C SER A 50 17.04 -21.08 19.17
N THR A 51 16.08 -21.39 18.30
CA THR A 51 15.80 -22.74 17.82
C THR A 51 16.66 -23.17 16.62
N VAL A 52 17.38 -22.24 15.98
CA VAL A 52 18.20 -22.53 14.79
C VAL A 52 19.46 -23.31 15.19
N LYS A 53 19.74 -24.40 14.46
CA LYS A 53 20.89 -25.29 14.69
C LYS A 53 21.70 -25.49 13.43
N ASP A 54 22.98 -25.79 13.58
CA ASP A 54 23.92 -26.01 12.47
C ASP A 54 23.56 -27.25 11.62
N THR A 55 22.84 -28.18 12.24
CA THR A 55 22.33 -29.42 11.63
C THR A 55 20.99 -29.24 10.92
N MET A 56 20.39 -28.05 10.94
CA MET A 56 19.15 -27.82 10.21
C MET A 56 19.40 -27.86 8.71
N THR A 57 18.41 -28.37 7.98
CA THR A 57 18.39 -28.22 6.53
C THR A 57 17.97 -26.80 6.15
N VAL A 58 18.34 -26.36 4.95
CA VAL A 58 17.90 -25.07 4.40
C VAL A 58 16.38 -24.94 4.42
N PRO A 59 15.57 -25.93 4.00
CA PRO A 59 14.11 -25.87 4.13
C PRO A 59 13.62 -25.64 5.56
N GLN A 60 14.22 -26.30 6.56
CA GLN A 60 13.86 -26.13 7.96
C GLN A 60 14.16 -24.70 8.45
N PHE A 61 15.29 -24.15 8.04
CA PHE A 61 15.66 -22.77 8.35
C PHE A 61 14.78 -21.74 7.66
N VAL A 62 14.43 -21.99 6.39
CA VAL A 62 13.48 -21.17 5.65
C VAL A 62 12.12 -21.17 6.36
N ALA A 63 11.62 -22.32 6.81
CA ALA A 63 10.38 -22.41 7.57
C ALA A 63 10.46 -21.64 8.91
N ALA A 64 11.57 -21.78 9.65
CA ALA A 64 11.78 -21.06 10.91
C ALA A 64 11.82 -19.53 10.71
N THR A 65 12.58 -19.06 9.71
CA THR A 65 12.68 -17.64 9.38
C THR A 65 11.38 -17.07 8.81
N GLN A 66 10.61 -17.87 8.06
CA GLN A 66 9.27 -17.51 7.60
C GLN A 66 8.32 -17.27 8.78
N SER A 67 8.31 -18.16 9.78
CA SER A 67 7.51 -17.99 10.99
C SER A 67 7.89 -16.72 11.75
N VAL A 68 9.19 -16.51 11.98
CA VAL A 68 9.68 -15.30 12.68
C VAL A 68 9.31 -14.02 11.92
N LEU A 69 9.44 -14.03 10.60
CA LEU A 69 9.07 -12.87 9.79
C LEU A 69 7.57 -12.58 9.85
N ALA A 70 6.73 -13.61 9.83
CA ALA A 70 5.28 -13.44 9.97
C ALA A 70 4.93 -12.77 11.32
N ASP A 71 5.51 -13.22 12.42
CA ASP A 71 5.28 -12.63 13.75
C ASP A 71 5.74 -11.17 13.83
N LEU A 72 6.89 -10.86 13.22
CA LEU A 72 7.41 -9.49 13.15
C LEU A 72 6.53 -8.58 12.30
N LEU A 73 6.02 -9.06 11.17
CA LEU A 73 5.09 -8.32 10.31
C LEU A 73 3.76 -8.06 11.02
N ASN A 74 3.22 -9.05 11.75
CA ASN A 74 2.03 -8.87 12.59
C ASN A 74 2.25 -7.80 13.66
N THR A 75 3.36 -7.89 14.40
CA THR A 75 3.71 -6.91 15.43
C THR A 75 3.88 -5.50 14.84
N ALA A 76 4.52 -5.39 13.67
CA ALA A 76 4.70 -4.12 12.99
C ALA A 76 3.35 -3.53 12.53
N PHE A 77 2.48 -4.37 11.97
CA PHE A 77 1.14 -3.95 11.55
C PHE A 77 0.28 -3.49 12.73
N ASP A 78 0.31 -4.20 13.86
CA ASP A 78 -0.41 -3.78 15.07
C ASP A 78 0.05 -2.40 15.57
N LYS A 79 1.36 -2.12 15.48
CA LYS A 79 1.90 -0.79 15.80
C LYS A 79 1.41 0.26 14.81
N ILE A 80 1.40 -0.04 13.50
CA ILE A 80 0.86 0.88 12.48
C ILE A 80 -0.61 1.15 12.76
N ARG A 81 -1.42 0.11 12.93
CA ARG A 81 -2.85 0.23 13.24
C ARG A 81 -3.11 1.08 14.48
N THR A 82 -2.27 0.93 15.52
CA THR A 82 -2.42 1.68 16.78
C THR A 82 -1.96 3.14 16.67
N LEU A 83 -0.85 3.41 15.97
CA LEU A 83 -0.18 4.71 15.98
C LEU A 83 -0.49 5.57 14.75
N ALA A 84 -0.83 4.93 13.65
CA ALA A 84 -1.00 5.48 12.31
C ALA A 84 -2.09 4.71 11.53
N GLY A 85 -3.15 4.25 12.21
CA GLY A 85 -4.23 3.50 11.57
C GLY A 85 -4.93 4.26 10.45
N ASP A 86 -4.80 5.59 10.44
CA ASP A 86 -5.26 6.47 9.37
C ASP A 86 -4.49 6.36 8.05
N GLU A 87 -3.26 5.83 8.08
CA GLU A 87 -2.45 5.53 6.90
C GLU A 87 -2.83 4.18 6.27
N LEU A 88 -3.64 3.36 6.94
CA LEU A 88 -4.06 2.08 6.40
C LEU A 88 -5.13 2.25 5.30
N PRO A 89 -5.06 1.46 4.20
CA PRO A 89 -6.14 1.39 3.22
C PRO A 89 -7.45 0.95 3.88
N ARG A 90 -8.57 1.61 3.57
CA ARG A 90 -9.89 1.07 3.93
C ARG A 90 -10.22 -0.13 3.03
N GLU A 91 -10.98 -1.08 3.54
CA GLU A 91 -11.67 -2.05 2.68
C GLU A 91 -12.53 -1.28 1.65
N PRO A 92 -12.41 -1.55 0.34
CA PRO A 92 -13.31 -1.01 -0.66
C PRO A 92 -14.75 -1.32 -0.28
N ALA A 93 -15.63 -0.32 -0.38
CA ALA A 93 -17.06 -0.48 -0.11
C ALA A 93 -17.78 -1.29 -1.21
N GLU A 94 -17.11 -1.58 -2.33
CA GLU A 94 -17.67 -2.34 -3.46
C GLU A 94 -16.87 -3.62 -3.77
N ALA A 95 -17.60 -4.62 -4.26
CA ALA A 95 -17.06 -5.87 -4.77
C ALA A 95 -16.01 -5.60 -5.86
N ALA A 96 -14.97 -6.44 -5.93
CA ALA A 96 -13.99 -6.42 -7.00
C ALA A 96 -14.58 -7.12 -8.25
N PRO A 97 -15.16 -6.42 -9.25
CA PRO A 97 -15.80 -7.06 -10.39
C PRO A 97 -14.84 -7.93 -11.21
N TRP A 98 -13.55 -7.59 -11.23
CA TRP A 98 -12.53 -8.42 -11.88
C TRP A 98 -12.32 -9.76 -11.17
N LEU A 99 -12.53 -9.85 -9.86
CA LEU A 99 -12.50 -11.12 -9.14
C LEU A 99 -13.69 -12.00 -9.55
N ASP A 100 -14.85 -11.42 -9.83
CA ASP A 100 -16.02 -12.18 -10.30
C ASP A 100 -15.78 -12.76 -11.70
N VAL A 101 -15.09 -12.04 -12.59
CA VAL A 101 -14.62 -12.58 -13.87
C VAL A 101 -13.70 -13.78 -13.64
N ALA A 102 -12.77 -13.67 -12.70
CA ALA A 102 -11.84 -14.75 -12.39
C ALA A 102 -12.55 -15.99 -11.83
N LYS A 103 -13.53 -15.80 -10.92
CA LYS A 103 -14.39 -16.87 -10.41
C LYS A 103 -15.22 -17.53 -11.51
N ALA A 104 -15.67 -16.76 -12.51
CA ALA A 104 -16.39 -17.30 -13.66
C ALA A 104 -15.51 -18.23 -14.50
N GLU A 105 -14.26 -17.86 -14.81
CA GLU A 105 -13.32 -18.75 -15.52
C GLU A 105 -12.98 -20.01 -14.70
N MET A 106 -12.83 -19.88 -13.38
CA MET A 106 -12.64 -21.04 -12.49
C MET A 106 -13.85 -21.98 -12.54
N LYS A 107 -15.08 -21.44 -12.46
CA LYS A 107 -16.32 -22.22 -12.56
C LYS A 107 -16.48 -22.89 -13.92
N ALA A 108 -16.00 -22.25 -14.99
CA ALA A 108 -15.96 -22.82 -16.34
C ALA A 108 -14.91 -23.94 -16.50
N GLY A 109 -14.07 -24.18 -15.50
CA GLY A 109 -13.09 -25.26 -15.50
C GLY A 109 -11.98 -25.06 -16.54
N VAL A 110 -11.54 -23.82 -16.77
CA VAL A 110 -10.50 -23.53 -17.77
C VAL A 110 -9.17 -24.19 -17.39
N THR A 111 -8.68 -25.05 -18.28
CA THR A 111 -7.37 -25.71 -18.19
C THR A 111 -6.67 -25.73 -19.54
N GLU A 112 -5.35 -25.86 -19.55
CA GLU A 112 -4.56 -26.00 -20.78
C GLU A 112 -4.98 -27.21 -21.62
N ALA A 113 -5.41 -28.29 -20.97
CA ALA A 113 -5.86 -29.51 -21.64
C ALA A 113 -7.24 -29.35 -22.30
N SER A 114 -8.14 -28.58 -21.68
CA SER A 114 -9.54 -28.49 -22.14
C SER A 114 -9.81 -27.28 -23.03
N GLN A 115 -9.14 -26.16 -22.77
CA GLN A 115 -9.49 -24.85 -23.32
C GLN A 115 -8.23 -24.01 -23.66
N PRO A 116 -7.28 -24.54 -24.47
CA PRO A 116 -6.05 -23.82 -24.82
C PRO A 116 -6.31 -22.52 -25.59
N ASP A 117 -7.30 -22.49 -26.48
CA ASP A 117 -7.65 -21.27 -27.24
C ASP A 117 -8.24 -20.18 -26.34
N ARG A 118 -8.97 -20.57 -25.29
CA ARG A 118 -9.45 -19.64 -24.26
C ARG A 118 -8.26 -18.99 -23.55
N ILE A 119 -7.24 -19.77 -23.20
CA ILE A 119 -6.03 -19.27 -22.55
C ILE A 119 -5.25 -18.34 -23.49
N LYS A 120 -5.07 -18.72 -24.76
CA LYS A 120 -4.44 -17.86 -25.77
C LYS A 120 -5.17 -16.51 -25.89
N SER A 121 -6.50 -16.50 -25.77
CA SER A 121 -7.30 -15.26 -25.85
C SER A 121 -6.99 -14.25 -24.74
N TYR A 122 -6.53 -14.69 -23.57
CA TYR A 122 -6.17 -13.78 -22.47
C TYR A 122 -5.04 -12.83 -22.83
N PHE A 123 -4.11 -13.24 -23.71
CA PHE A 123 -2.99 -12.41 -24.14
C PHE A 123 -3.42 -11.16 -24.92
N ALA A 124 -4.63 -11.13 -25.49
CA ALA A 124 -5.19 -9.93 -26.11
C ALA A 124 -5.47 -8.78 -25.10
N ALA A 125 -5.47 -9.10 -23.80
CA ALA A 125 -5.53 -8.10 -22.73
C ALA A 125 -4.16 -7.49 -22.39
N THR A 126 -3.07 -8.01 -22.97
CA THR A 126 -1.70 -7.58 -22.72
C THR A 126 -1.07 -6.96 -23.97
N ASP A 127 0.10 -6.35 -23.81
CA ASP A 127 0.98 -5.89 -24.88
C ASP A 127 1.90 -7.00 -25.44
N PHE A 128 1.74 -8.25 -24.99
CA PHE A 128 2.55 -9.39 -25.41
C PHE A 128 2.00 -10.14 -26.63
N GLY A 129 0.69 -10.02 -26.90
CA GLY A 129 0.02 -10.88 -27.88
C GLY A 129 0.42 -10.64 -29.35
N PRO A 130 -0.10 -11.47 -30.28
CA PRO A 130 -0.75 -12.77 -30.09
C PRO A 130 0.26 -13.91 -29.82
N VAL A 131 -0.20 -15.04 -29.27
CA VAL A 131 0.65 -16.19 -28.90
C VAL A 131 0.22 -17.48 -29.61
N GLY A 132 1.19 -18.34 -29.93
CA GLY A 132 1.02 -19.67 -30.52
C GLY A 132 1.31 -20.80 -29.53
N ASP A 133 1.79 -21.94 -30.04
CA ASP A 133 2.23 -23.07 -29.23
C ASP A 133 3.78 -23.10 -29.13
N PRO A 134 4.35 -23.43 -27.96
CA PRO A 134 3.68 -23.65 -26.67
C PRO A 134 3.16 -22.33 -26.06
N ILE A 135 2.07 -22.42 -25.30
CA ILE A 135 1.52 -21.27 -24.56
C ILE A 135 2.52 -20.89 -23.45
N PRO A 136 3.00 -19.64 -23.39
CA PRO A 136 3.88 -19.22 -22.30
C PRO A 136 3.11 -19.12 -20.97
N ALA A 137 3.84 -18.95 -19.87
CA ALA A 137 3.20 -18.74 -18.56
C ALA A 137 2.15 -17.61 -18.64
N TRP A 138 0.91 -17.93 -18.27
CA TRP A 138 -0.26 -17.09 -18.61
C TRP A 138 -0.98 -16.51 -17.38
N CYS A 139 -0.40 -16.63 -16.18
CA CYS A 139 -0.95 -16.02 -14.95
C CYS A 139 -1.17 -14.50 -15.10
N GLY A 140 -0.17 -13.77 -15.61
CA GLY A 140 -0.28 -12.32 -15.84
C GLY A 140 -1.29 -11.96 -16.92
N ALA A 141 -1.35 -12.74 -18.01
CA ALA A 141 -2.34 -12.56 -19.06
C ALA A 141 -3.78 -12.79 -18.56
N PHE A 142 -3.99 -13.79 -17.71
CA PHE A 142 -5.27 -14.05 -17.06
C PHE A 142 -5.72 -12.89 -16.17
N VAL A 143 -4.84 -12.39 -15.30
CA VAL A 143 -5.14 -11.22 -14.45
C VAL A 143 -5.43 -9.99 -15.33
N ALA A 144 -4.69 -9.80 -16.43
CA ALA A 144 -4.93 -8.73 -17.39
C ALA A 144 -6.31 -8.82 -18.02
N PHE A 145 -6.72 -10.02 -18.42
CA PHE A 145 -8.04 -10.29 -18.96
C PHE A 145 -9.15 -9.94 -17.95
N CYS A 146 -9.06 -10.42 -16.71
CA CYS A 146 -10.04 -10.14 -15.67
C CYS A 146 -10.17 -8.64 -15.38
N VAL A 147 -9.04 -7.93 -15.26
CA VAL A 147 -9.00 -6.48 -15.01
C VAL A 147 -9.56 -5.69 -16.19
N LYS A 148 -9.24 -6.07 -17.43
CA LYS A 148 -9.73 -5.41 -18.64
C LYS A 148 -11.25 -5.61 -18.83
N GLN A 149 -11.78 -6.78 -18.48
CA GLN A 149 -13.23 -7.02 -18.49
C GLN A 149 -13.99 -6.22 -17.43
N ALA A 150 -13.32 -5.84 -16.34
CA ALA A 150 -13.84 -4.91 -15.36
C ALA A 150 -13.69 -3.42 -15.77
N GLY A 151 -13.25 -3.13 -17.00
CA GLY A 151 -13.06 -1.75 -17.49
C GLY A 151 -11.81 -1.05 -16.95
N LEU A 152 -10.92 -1.77 -16.28
CA LEU A 152 -9.67 -1.25 -15.74
C LEU A 152 -8.50 -1.47 -16.70
N THR A 153 -7.43 -0.70 -16.53
CA THR A 153 -6.23 -0.81 -17.37
C THR A 153 -5.17 -1.68 -16.68
N PRO A 154 -4.71 -2.79 -17.31
CA PRO A 154 -3.56 -3.55 -16.83
C PRO A 154 -2.25 -2.74 -16.88
N PRO A 155 -1.22 -3.08 -16.11
CA PRO A 155 0.08 -2.42 -16.19
C PRO A 155 0.76 -2.72 -17.54
N LYS A 156 1.73 -1.90 -17.95
CA LYS A 156 2.60 -2.22 -19.10
C LYS A 156 3.35 -3.53 -18.84
N GLY A 157 3.49 -4.40 -19.84
CA GLY A 157 4.11 -5.71 -19.70
C GLY A 157 3.27 -6.70 -18.87
N ALA A 158 1.94 -6.58 -18.87
CA ALA A 158 1.03 -7.32 -17.99
C ALA A 158 1.11 -8.85 -18.10
N ALA A 159 1.67 -9.40 -19.18
CA ALA A 159 1.94 -10.84 -19.28
C ALA A 159 2.91 -11.34 -18.20
N ALA A 160 3.83 -10.50 -17.74
CA ALA A 160 4.77 -10.84 -16.67
C ALA A 160 4.18 -10.51 -15.29
N ALA A 161 4.28 -11.47 -14.35
CA ALA A 161 3.82 -11.30 -12.97
C ALA A 161 4.47 -10.09 -12.26
N ASP A 162 5.75 -9.82 -12.52
CA ASP A 162 6.50 -8.70 -11.90
C ASP A 162 5.87 -7.33 -12.20
N SER A 163 5.33 -7.15 -13.40
CA SER A 163 4.71 -5.89 -13.84
C SER A 163 3.53 -5.46 -12.95
N TRP A 164 2.86 -6.42 -12.32
CA TRP A 164 1.69 -6.20 -11.48
C TRP A 164 1.98 -5.52 -10.15
N LYS A 165 3.26 -5.42 -9.73
CA LYS A 165 3.64 -4.55 -8.60
C LYS A 165 3.30 -3.08 -8.84
N ASN A 166 3.22 -2.69 -10.11
CA ASN A 166 2.95 -1.31 -10.55
C ASN A 166 1.47 -1.09 -10.89
N TRP A 167 0.60 -2.08 -10.66
CA TRP A 167 -0.82 -1.96 -10.92
C TRP A 167 -1.58 -1.37 -9.73
N GLY A 168 -2.72 -0.72 -10.02
CA GLY A 168 -3.56 -0.09 -9.00
C GLY A 168 -2.95 1.16 -8.37
N THR A 169 -3.75 1.88 -7.59
CA THR A 169 -3.36 3.13 -6.94
C THR A 169 -2.83 2.93 -5.52
N THR A 170 -3.06 1.75 -4.94
CA THR A 170 -2.83 1.51 -3.51
C THR A 170 -2.01 0.25 -3.28
N SER A 171 -1.04 0.34 -2.38
CA SER A 171 -0.29 -0.80 -1.87
C SER A 171 -0.84 -1.18 -0.50
N ILE A 172 -1.04 -2.47 -0.26
CA ILE A 172 -1.48 -2.96 1.05
C ILE A 172 -0.26 -3.51 1.81
N PRO A 173 -0.06 -3.12 3.08
CA PRO A 173 1.00 -3.71 3.91
C PRO A 173 0.82 -5.22 4.07
N LEU A 174 1.91 -6.00 4.00
CA LEU A 174 1.81 -7.47 4.06
C LEU A 174 1.30 -8.02 5.38
N GLY A 175 1.52 -7.31 6.48
CA GLY A 175 0.96 -7.68 7.79
C GLY A 175 -0.52 -7.32 7.95
N SER A 176 -1.16 -6.74 6.93
CA SER A 176 -2.58 -6.42 6.98
C SER A 176 -3.41 -7.69 6.96
N HIS A 177 -4.28 -7.83 7.96
CA HIS A 177 -5.35 -8.85 7.98
C HIS A 177 -6.63 -8.35 7.30
N GLU A 178 -6.63 -7.12 6.81
CA GLU A 178 -7.74 -6.46 6.09
C GLU A 178 -7.36 -6.32 4.60
N ILE A 179 -7.02 -7.44 3.97
CA ILE A 179 -6.80 -7.48 2.51
C ILE A 179 -8.18 -7.62 1.86
N PRO A 180 -8.58 -6.73 0.95
CA PRO A 180 -9.85 -6.85 0.28
C PRO A 180 -9.82 -7.97 -0.76
N ALA A 181 -10.91 -8.75 -0.81
CA ALA A 181 -11.12 -9.73 -1.86
C ALA A 181 -10.97 -9.08 -3.24
N GLY A 182 -10.11 -9.64 -4.08
CA GLY A 182 -9.77 -9.12 -5.39
C GLY A 182 -8.47 -8.33 -5.43
N ALA A 183 -7.84 -8.02 -4.30
CA ALA A 183 -6.50 -7.44 -4.32
C ALA A 183 -5.54 -8.31 -5.15
N VAL A 184 -4.74 -7.68 -6.00
CA VAL A 184 -3.72 -8.37 -6.78
C VAL A 184 -2.56 -8.74 -5.87
N VAL A 185 -2.31 -10.04 -5.75
CA VAL A 185 -1.18 -10.60 -4.99
C VAL A 185 -0.10 -10.98 -5.99
N VAL A 186 1.06 -10.36 -5.84
CA VAL A 186 2.26 -10.68 -6.64
C VAL A 186 3.16 -11.56 -5.79
N LEU A 187 3.45 -12.75 -6.29
CA LEU A 187 4.29 -13.76 -5.66
C LEU A 187 5.61 -13.86 -6.41
N THR A 188 6.67 -14.20 -5.68
CA THR A 188 7.93 -14.54 -6.33
C THR A 188 7.91 -15.99 -6.84
N ALA A 189 8.88 -16.33 -7.68
CA ALA A 189 9.01 -17.67 -8.22
C ALA A 189 9.18 -18.70 -7.10
N SER A 190 8.54 -19.86 -7.21
CA SER A 190 8.85 -20.98 -6.31
C SER A 190 10.33 -21.37 -6.46
N ALA A 191 10.97 -21.72 -5.35
CA ALA A 191 12.35 -22.18 -5.38
C ALA A 191 12.52 -23.39 -6.32
N GLY A 192 13.63 -23.43 -7.06
CA GLY A 192 13.92 -24.51 -8.00
C GLY A 192 13.08 -24.53 -9.28
N THR A 193 12.35 -23.44 -9.59
CA THR A 193 11.58 -23.31 -10.84
C THR A 193 12.16 -22.24 -11.76
N ASP A 194 12.01 -22.41 -13.07
CA ASP A 194 12.35 -21.39 -14.08
C ASP A 194 11.30 -20.27 -14.18
N ALA A 195 10.28 -20.28 -13.30
CA ALA A 195 9.27 -19.24 -13.26
C ALA A 195 9.88 -17.90 -12.85
N ILE A 196 9.35 -16.80 -13.38
CA ILE A 196 9.79 -15.43 -13.03
C ILE A 196 8.97 -14.80 -11.90
N GLY A 197 7.91 -15.47 -11.44
CA GLY A 197 6.95 -15.02 -10.44
C GLY A 197 5.57 -15.64 -10.68
N HIS A 198 4.61 -15.31 -9.82
CA HIS A 198 3.20 -15.65 -9.99
C HIS A 198 2.31 -14.47 -9.60
N VAL A 199 1.10 -14.39 -10.14
CA VAL A 199 0.16 -13.31 -9.83
C VAL A 199 -1.28 -13.83 -9.90
N GLY A 200 -2.09 -13.37 -8.96
CA GLY A 200 -3.52 -13.70 -8.89
C GLY A 200 -4.26 -12.75 -7.97
N PHE A 201 -5.48 -13.12 -7.62
CA PHE A 201 -6.35 -12.33 -6.76
C PHE A 201 -6.48 -12.95 -5.38
N PHE A 202 -6.26 -12.16 -4.34
CA PHE A 202 -6.61 -12.52 -2.97
C PHE A 202 -8.11 -12.83 -2.88
N THR A 203 -8.47 -13.92 -2.22
CA THR A 203 -9.89 -14.24 -1.96
C THR A 203 -10.22 -14.20 -0.48
N ARG A 204 -9.33 -14.71 0.37
CA ARG A 204 -9.46 -14.79 1.83
C ARG A 204 -8.13 -15.22 2.47
N PHE A 205 -8.04 -15.14 3.79
CA PHE A 205 -7.02 -15.86 4.55
C PHE A 205 -7.38 -17.35 4.74
N SER A 206 -6.37 -18.17 5.02
CA SER A 206 -6.56 -19.50 5.62
C SER A 206 -7.25 -19.36 6.99
N ASP A 207 -7.85 -20.45 7.47
CA ASP A 207 -8.49 -20.45 8.80
C ASP A 207 -7.50 -20.13 9.93
N ALA A 208 -6.22 -20.46 9.74
CA ALA A 208 -5.14 -20.13 10.67
C ALA A 208 -4.59 -18.69 10.51
N GLY A 209 -4.98 -17.96 9.45
CA GLY A 209 -4.54 -16.58 9.20
C GLY A 209 -3.10 -16.42 8.72
N ASP A 210 -2.39 -17.52 8.46
CA ASP A 210 -0.96 -17.55 8.12
C ASP A 210 -0.68 -17.62 6.60
N GLN A 211 -1.73 -17.90 5.82
CA GLN A 211 -1.68 -18.02 4.37
C GLN A 211 -2.79 -17.19 3.73
N VAL A 212 -2.50 -16.66 2.55
CA VAL A 212 -3.50 -16.07 1.66
C VAL A 212 -3.96 -17.10 0.65
N MET A 213 -5.27 -17.14 0.40
CA MET A 213 -5.85 -17.89 -0.70
C MET A 213 -5.82 -17.00 -1.95
N VAL A 214 -5.22 -17.52 -3.03
CA VAL A 214 -5.03 -16.78 -4.28
C VAL A 214 -5.71 -17.53 -5.42
N LEU A 215 -6.64 -16.86 -6.09
CA LEU A 215 -7.26 -17.34 -7.33
C LEU A 215 -6.45 -16.81 -8.52
N ALA A 216 -5.89 -17.73 -9.31
CA ALA A 216 -5.00 -17.40 -10.42
C ALA A 216 -5.17 -18.34 -11.61
N GLY A 217 -4.69 -17.89 -12.77
CA GLY A 217 -4.47 -18.72 -13.95
C GLY A 217 -3.06 -19.29 -13.98
N ASN A 218 -2.81 -20.32 -14.78
CA ASN A 218 -1.55 -21.07 -14.86
C ASN A 218 -1.15 -21.73 -13.52
N GLN A 219 -2.12 -21.94 -12.63
CA GLN A 219 -1.93 -22.67 -11.40
C GLN A 219 -2.34 -24.10 -11.69
N THR A 220 -1.42 -25.07 -11.54
CA THR A 220 -1.65 -26.48 -11.93
C THR A 220 -2.24 -26.62 -13.35
N ASN A 221 -1.74 -25.81 -14.31
CA ASN A 221 -2.18 -25.73 -15.71
C ASN A 221 -3.66 -25.34 -15.89
N GLY A 222 -4.24 -24.58 -14.95
CA GLY A 222 -5.62 -24.11 -15.02
C GLY A 222 -5.90 -22.85 -14.21
N VAL A 223 -7.17 -22.51 -14.11
CA VAL A 223 -7.69 -21.45 -13.23
C VAL A 223 -8.22 -22.08 -11.95
N ASN A 224 -7.58 -21.80 -10.81
CA ASN A 224 -8.00 -22.33 -9.50
C ASN A 224 -7.47 -21.47 -8.34
N GLU A 225 -7.82 -21.86 -7.11
CA GLU A 225 -7.41 -21.23 -5.86
C GLU A 225 -6.35 -22.09 -5.14
N ALA A 226 -5.27 -21.47 -4.65
CA ALA A 226 -4.24 -22.15 -3.84
C ALA A 226 -3.74 -21.27 -2.70
N PRO A 227 -3.25 -21.88 -1.60
CA PRO A 227 -2.70 -21.16 -0.47
C PRO A 227 -1.24 -20.73 -0.71
N TYR A 228 -0.90 -19.54 -0.24
CA TYR A 228 0.47 -19.01 -0.22
C TYR A 228 0.79 -18.36 1.12
N ALA A 229 1.97 -18.64 1.67
CA ALA A 229 2.40 -18.01 2.91
C ALA A 229 2.65 -16.51 2.71
N VAL A 230 2.14 -15.68 3.63
CA VAL A 230 2.25 -14.21 3.56
C VAL A 230 3.69 -13.72 3.31
N PRO A 231 4.74 -14.27 3.97
CA PRO A 231 6.11 -13.79 3.74
C PRO A 231 6.68 -14.04 2.33
N ARG A 232 6.03 -14.87 1.52
CA ARG A 232 6.42 -15.18 0.12
C ARG A 232 5.85 -14.19 -0.90
N ILE A 233 4.94 -13.34 -0.46
CA ILE A 233 4.38 -12.26 -1.27
C ILE A 233 5.48 -11.23 -1.54
N ALA A 234 5.49 -10.67 -2.74
CA ALA A 234 6.35 -9.58 -3.16
C ALA A 234 5.63 -8.23 -3.12
N ALA A 235 4.33 -8.22 -3.44
CA ALA A 235 3.47 -7.04 -3.32
C ALA A 235 2.00 -7.43 -3.22
N ILE A 236 1.21 -6.57 -2.57
CA ILE A 236 -0.26 -6.62 -2.58
C ILE A 236 -0.74 -5.28 -3.10
N ARG A 237 -1.52 -5.31 -4.18
CA ARG A 237 -1.97 -4.12 -4.92
C ARG A 237 -3.48 -4.10 -5.03
N THR A 238 -4.06 -2.93 -4.89
CA THR A 238 -5.48 -2.73 -5.16
C THR A 238 -5.68 -1.38 -5.84
N VAL A 239 -6.86 -1.20 -6.41
CA VAL A 239 -7.37 0.12 -6.71
C VAL A 239 -8.07 0.63 -5.45
N GLU A 240 -7.77 1.85 -5.04
CA GLU A 240 -8.71 2.56 -4.18
C GLU A 240 -9.93 2.78 -5.08
N THR A 241 -11.04 2.12 -4.78
CA THR A 241 -12.32 2.69 -5.20
C THR A 241 -12.32 4.05 -4.54
N LEU A 242 -12.09 5.10 -5.33
CA LEU A 242 -12.26 6.47 -4.88
C LEU A 242 -13.62 6.46 -4.20
N ILE A 243 -13.59 6.53 -2.86
CA ILE A 243 -14.80 6.68 -2.06
C ILE A 243 -15.57 7.78 -2.77
N PRO A 244 -16.87 7.61 -3.08
CA PRO A 244 -17.69 8.72 -3.52
C PRO A 244 -17.47 9.83 -2.51
N ILE A 245 -16.74 10.83 -2.96
CA ILE A 245 -16.07 11.79 -2.13
C ILE A 245 -17.14 12.48 -1.28
N GLY A 246 -17.20 12.13 0.00
CA GLY A 246 -18.14 12.74 0.93
C GLY A 246 -17.79 14.19 1.25
N ALA A 247 -16.63 14.69 0.82
CA ALA A 247 -16.18 16.06 1.00
C ALA A 247 -16.66 17.02 -0.13
N ALA A 248 -16.57 16.62 -1.41
CA ALA A 248 -17.00 17.40 -2.57
C ALA A 248 -18.48 17.82 -2.54
N ASN A 249 -19.34 17.10 -1.82
CA ASN A 249 -20.75 17.48 -1.62
C ASN A 249 -21.05 18.07 -0.23
N ARG A 250 -20.07 18.12 0.68
CA ARG A 250 -20.25 18.60 2.06
C ARG A 250 -19.67 20.00 2.28
N TYR A 251 -18.60 20.35 1.57
CA TYR A 251 -17.95 21.66 1.70
C TYR A 251 -17.78 22.34 0.33
N ASP A 252 -18.25 23.58 0.18
CA ASP A 252 -18.18 24.31 -1.09
C ASP A 252 -16.78 24.90 -1.36
N MET A 253 -15.87 24.03 -1.78
CA MET A 253 -14.51 24.42 -2.16
C MET A 253 -14.48 25.40 -3.36
N THR A 254 -15.52 25.40 -4.20
CA THR A 254 -15.61 26.34 -5.33
C THR A 254 -15.87 27.75 -4.82
N ALA A 255 -16.83 27.92 -3.90
CA ALA A 255 -17.10 29.20 -3.23
C ALA A 255 -15.89 29.69 -2.42
N ALA A 256 -15.12 28.77 -1.84
CA ALA A 256 -13.85 29.07 -1.17
C ALA A 256 -12.71 29.49 -2.13
N GLY A 257 -12.90 29.40 -3.45
CA GLY A 257 -11.95 29.86 -4.47
C GLY A 257 -10.95 28.79 -4.95
N VAL A 258 -11.20 27.52 -4.65
CA VAL A 258 -10.34 26.40 -5.07
C VAL A 258 -10.63 26.03 -6.52
N LYS A 259 -9.57 25.86 -7.31
CA LYS A 259 -9.66 25.37 -8.70
C LYS A 259 -10.15 23.92 -8.74
N LYS A 260 -11.00 23.60 -9.72
CA LYS A 260 -11.64 22.28 -9.83
C LYS A 260 -10.66 21.10 -9.83
N ASP A 261 -9.49 21.24 -10.46
CA ASP A 261 -8.45 20.22 -10.52
C ASP A 261 -7.71 19.99 -9.18
N LEU A 262 -7.78 20.94 -8.26
CA LEU A 262 -7.17 20.89 -6.92
C LEU A 262 -8.15 20.43 -5.83
N GLN A 263 -9.46 20.43 -6.09
CA GLN A 263 -10.49 20.04 -5.11
C GLN A 263 -10.27 18.62 -4.56
N LYS A 264 -9.76 17.70 -5.40
CA LYS A 264 -9.36 16.34 -5.01
C LYS A 264 -8.38 16.29 -3.81
N TYR A 265 -7.59 17.35 -3.58
CA TYR A 265 -6.68 17.40 -2.43
C TYR A 265 -7.39 17.88 -1.15
N GLY A 266 -8.43 18.70 -1.27
CA GLY A 266 -9.31 19.01 -0.13
C GLY A 266 -10.10 17.76 0.29
N ASP A 267 -10.56 17.01 -0.69
CA ASP A 267 -11.19 15.71 -0.48
C ASP A 267 -10.26 14.72 0.23
N LEU A 268 -9.00 14.66 -0.23
CA LEU A 268 -7.96 13.87 0.41
C LEU A 268 -7.71 14.30 1.87
N ILE A 269 -7.61 15.61 2.13
CA ILE A 269 -7.45 16.16 3.48
C ILE A 269 -8.60 15.70 4.39
N VAL A 270 -9.84 15.88 3.97
CA VAL A 270 -11.01 15.51 4.77
C VAL A 270 -11.00 14.02 5.06
N ASP A 271 -10.78 13.19 4.05
CA ASP A 271 -10.74 11.75 4.21
C ASP A 271 -9.66 11.33 5.21
N ARG A 272 -8.42 11.83 5.08
CA ARG A 272 -7.32 11.49 6.00
C ARG A 272 -7.57 11.98 7.42
N PHE A 273 -8.11 13.19 7.61
CA PHE A 273 -8.46 13.68 8.94
C PHE A 273 -9.59 12.87 9.59
N GLN A 274 -10.62 12.50 8.81
CA GLN A 274 -11.67 11.60 9.29
C GLN A 274 -11.10 10.22 9.67
N ARG A 275 -10.20 9.65 8.86
CA ARG A 275 -9.46 8.41 9.18
C ARG A 275 -8.67 8.55 10.49
N ALA A 276 -8.13 9.73 10.76
CA ALA A 276 -7.40 10.03 11.99
C ALA A 276 -8.26 10.34 13.21
N GLY A 277 -9.60 10.22 13.11
CA GLY A 277 -10.56 10.41 14.20
C GLY A 277 -11.12 11.84 14.32
N PHE A 278 -10.76 12.75 13.41
CA PHE A 278 -11.31 14.10 13.36
C PHE A 278 -12.57 14.12 12.52
N THR A 279 -13.70 13.77 13.12
CA THR A 279 -14.98 13.60 12.40
C THR A 279 -15.94 14.78 12.53
N LYS A 280 -15.62 15.75 13.39
CA LYS A 280 -16.48 16.91 13.63
C LYS A 280 -16.30 17.96 12.54
N ASP A 281 -17.40 18.55 12.05
CA ASP A 281 -17.35 19.53 10.94
C ASP A 281 -16.42 20.70 11.23
N GLN A 282 -16.44 21.25 12.43
CA GLN A 282 -15.56 22.35 12.80
C GLN A 282 -14.08 22.02 12.64
N GLN A 283 -13.68 20.77 12.87
CA GLN A 283 -12.29 20.34 12.71
C GLN A 283 -11.94 20.25 11.23
N LEU A 284 -12.80 19.61 10.44
CA LEU A 284 -12.60 19.41 9.01
C LEU A 284 -12.59 20.75 8.25
N ILE A 285 -13.52 21.65 8.58
CA ILE A 285 -13.57 23.01 8.02
C ILE A 285 -12.33 23.80 8.40
N ALA A 286 -11.88 23.74 9.65
CA ALA A 286 -10.68 24.46 10.08
C ALA A 286 -9.43 24.01 9.33
N VAL A 287 -9.25 22.70 9.16
CA VAL A 287 -8.13 22.12 8.44
C VAL A 287 -8.17 22.49 6.96
N LEU A 288 -9.34 22.35 6.31
CA LEU A 288 -9.53 22.74 4.91
C LEU A 288 -9.26 24.22 4.70
N ALA A 289 -9.85 25.08 5.54
CA ALA A 289 -9.66 26.52 5.47
C ALA A 289 -8.18 26.89 5.59
N ASN A 290 -7.44 26.19 6.45
CA ASN A 290 -6.01 26.38 6.58
C ASN A 290 -5.25 25.98 5.31
N ALA A 291 -5.47 24.77 4.79
CA ALA A 291 -4.77 24.29 3.60
C ALA A 291 -5.08 25.15 2.35
N ILE A 292 -6.34 25.52 2.15
CA ILE A 292 -6.75 26.45 1.08
C ILE A 292 -6.04 27.78 1.25
N GLY A 293 -5.99 28.27 2.48
CA GLY A 293 -5.38 29.55 2.78
C GLY A 293 -3.86 29.58 2.66
N GLU A 294 -3.18 28.44 2.82
CA GLU A 294 -1.72 28.32 2.71
C GLU A 294 -1.26 28.08 1.27
N SER A 295 -1.99 27.27 0.51
CA SER A 295 -1.53 26.79 -0.80
C SER A 295 -2.56 26.87 -1.91
N GLY A 296 -3.81 27.23 -1.60
CA GLY A 296 -4.93 27.04 -2.53
C GLY A 296 -5.19 25.56 -2.85
N LEU A 297 -4.73 24.65 -1.99
CA LEU A 297 -4.68 23.20 -2.20
C LEU A 297 -3.74 22.74 -3.32
N ASP A 298 -2.72 23.54 -3.66
CA ASP A 298 -1.66 23.12 -4.58
C ASP A 298 -0.52 22.40 -3.83
N PRO A 299 -0.31 21.09 -4.02
CA PRO A 299 0.79 20.37 -3.38
C PRO A 299 2.19 20.83 -3.85
N ASN A 300 2.28 21.51 -5.00
CA ASN A 300 3.54 22.06 -5.48
C ASN A 300 3.82 23.48 -4.97
N ALA A 301 2.91 24.06 -4.18
CA ALA A 301 3.08 25.39 -3.60
C ALA A 301 4.37 25.47 -2.79
N LYS A 302 5.08 26.59 -2.97
CA LYS A 302 6.31 26.91 -2.24
C LYS A 302 6.31 28.37 -1.83
N SER A 303 6.82 28.66 -0.65
CA SER A 303 6.99 30.05 -0.21
C SER A 303 8.12 30.73 -0.99
N PRO A 304 8.07 32.07 -1.13
CA PRO A 304 9.19 32.83 -1.68
C PRO A 304 10.42 32.75 -0.77
N ALA A 305 11.61 32.77 -1.39
CA ALA A 305 12.85 32.86 -0.65
C ALA A 305 12.86 34.13 0.24
N PRO A 306 13.46 34.08 1.45
CA PRO A 306 14.33 33.03 1.98
C PRO A 306 13.60 31.89 2.73
N GLU A 307 12.26 31.94 2.77
CA GLU A 307 11.45 30.93 3.44
C GLU A 307 11.49 29.60 2.67
N GLU A 308 11.44 28.48 3.41
CA GLU A 308 11.53 27.13 2.84
C GLU A 308 10.32 26.30 3.30
N SER A 309 9.14 26.75 2.88
CA SER A 309 7.85 26.12 3.18
C SER A 309 7.26 25.51 1.92
N TYR A 310 6.70 24.30 2.02
CA TYR A 310 6.26 23.52 0.88
C TYR A 310 4.96 22.75 1.17
N GLY A 311 4.21 22.47 0.11
CA GLY A 311 3.03 21.59 0.15
C GLY A 311 1.74 22.28 0.56
N LEU A 312 0.72 21.46 0.77
CA LEU A 312 -0.67 21.86 1.05
C LEU A 312 -0.78 22.78 2.28
N PHE A 313 0.04 22.54 3.31
CA PHE A 313 0.05 23.27 4.58
C PHE A 313 1.33 24.08 4.80
N GLN A 314 2.12 24.33 3.74
CA GLN A 314 3.34 25.13 3.80
C GLN A 314 4.26 24.75 5.00
N CYS A 315 4.56 23.46 5.14
CA CYS A 315 5.42 22.97 6.23
C CYS A 315 6.86 23.48 6.05
N ASN A 316 7.35 24.26 7.00
CA ASN A 316 8.66 24.90 6.93
C ASN A 316 9.81 23.97 7.34
N ARG A 317 10.85 23.86 6.51
CA ARG A 317 12.02 22.99 6.73
C ARG A 317 13.04 23.48 7.76
N LYS A 318 13.05 24.78 8.08
CA LYS A 318 14.04 25.40 8.97
C LYS A 318 13.53 25.60 10.39
N ALA A 319 12.25 25.95 10.54
CA ALA A 319 11.70 26.43 11.80
C ALA A 319 10.28 25.90 12.08
N GLY A 320 9.82 24.88 11.35
CA GLY A 320 8.46 24.37 11.49
C GLY A 320 8.35 22.87 11.32
N LEU A 321 7.16 22.42 10.95
CA LEU A 321 6.80 21.01 10.87
C LEU A 321 7.50 20.24 9.73
N GLY A 322 8.21 20.93 8.84
CA GLY A 322 8.99 20.32 7.76
C GLY A 322 10.43 19.95 8.13
N ILE A 323 10.88 20.20 9.36
CA ILE A 323 12.23 19.83 9.81
C ILE A 323 12.42 18.31 9.68
N GLY A 324 13.52 17.89 9.04
CA GLY A 324 13.85 16.48 8.82
C GLY A 324 13.27 15.88 7.53
N TYR A 325 12.44 16.63 6.79
CA TYR A 325 11.87 16.18 5.51
C TYR A 325 12.58 16.80 4.30
N THR A 326 12.61 16.04 3.19
CA THR A 326 13.05 16.53 1.88
C THR A 326 11.95 17.37 1.21
N ILE A 327 12.30 18.15 0.18
CA ILE A 327 11.32 18.95 -0.57
C ILE A 327 10.27 18.06 -1.24
N ASP A 328 10.70 16.96 -1.88
CA ASP A 328 9.78 16.06 -2.58
C ASP A 328 8.80 15.39 -1.60
N GLN A 329 9.27 15.01 -0.41
CA GLN A 329 8.39 14.52 0.66
C GLN A 329 7.40 15.58 1.13
N LEU A 330 7.77 16.86 1.21
CA LEU A 330 6.82 17.89 1.64
C LEU A 330 5.82 18.29 0.54
N LYS A 331 6.15 18.05 -0.73
CA LYS A 331 5.24 18.22 -1.86
C LYS A 331 4.33 17.01 -2.08
N ASP A 332 4.66 15.86 -1.51
CA ASP A 332 3.76 14.72 -1.48
C ASP A 332 2.55 15.02 -0.58
N PRO A 333 1.31 15.04 -1.12
CA PRO A 333 0.11 15.39 -0.37
C PRO A 333 -0.08 14.54 0.89
N GLU A 334 0.15 13.23 0.78
CA GLU A 334 -0.02 12.27 1.87
C GLU A 334 0.91 12.58 3.03
N THR A 335 2.20 12.73 2.74
CA THR A 335 3.21 13.08 3.74
C THR A 335 2.89 14.43 4.40
N ASN A 336 2.49 15.43 3.61
CA ASN A 336 2.17 16.76 4.14
C ASN A 336 0.95 16.72 5.08
N ILE A 337 -0.09 15.98 4.71
CA ILE A 337 -1.29 15.77 5.55
C ILE A 337 -0.94 14.99 6.83
N ALA A 338 -0.15 13.92 6.73
CA ALA A 338 0.24 13.08 7.87
C ALA A 338 1.04 13.87 8.92
N ILE A 339 1.89 14.80 8.50
CA ILE A 339 2.61 15.71 9.39
C ILE A 339 1.62 16.55 10.21
N ILE A 340 0.61 17.13 9.56
CA ILE A 340 -0.38 17.97 10.23
C ILE A 340 -1.28 17.16 11.16
N ILE A 341 -1.74 15.98 10.73
CA ILE A 341 -2.54 15.08 11.59
C ILE A 341 -1.79 14.76 12.89
N ARG A 342 -0.50 14.42 12.77
CA ARG A 342 0.35 14.11 13.93
C ARG A 342 0.48 15.29 14.89
N GLU A 343 0.60 16.51 14.35
CA GLU A 343 0.65 17.72 15.16
C GLU A 343 -0.70 18.05 15.80
N ALA A 344 -1.80 17.94 15.03
CA ALA A 344 -3.15 18.23 15.48
C ALA A 344 -3.58 17.37 16.68
N ARG A 345 -3.19 16.09 16.71
CA ARG A 345 -3.47 15.16 17.83
C ARG A 345 -2.93 15.65 19.18
N LYS A 346 -1.90 16.50 19.19
CA LYS A 346 -1.25 16.96 20.43
C LYS A 346 -2.05 18.02 21.17
N PHE A 347 -3.02 18.66 20.51
CA PHE A 347 -3.67 19.86 21.05
C PHE A 347 -5.16 19.61 21.31
N SER A 348 -5.51 19.43 22.59
CA SER A 348 -6.90 19.30 23.03
C SER A 348 -7.76 20.50 22.65
N ALA A 349 -7.18 21.71 22.59
CA ALA A 349 -7.85 22.91 22.10
C ALA A 349 -8.44 22.73 20.69
N PHE A 350 -7.79 21.93 19.83
CA PHE A 350 -8.31 21.58 18.51
C PHE A 350 -9.16 20.30 18.53
N THR A 351 -8.67 19.23 19.18
CA THR A 351 -9.36 17.92 19.15
C THR A 351 -10.70 17.93 19.91
N ALA A 352 -10.85 18.82 20.91
CA ALA A 352 -12.08 19.00 21.68
C ALA A 352 -12.90 20.23 21.25
N ALA A 353 -12.48 20.98 20.22
CA ALA A 353 -13.17 22.19 19.78
C ALA A 353 -14.67 21.94 19.50
N SER A 354 -15.52 22.83 20.02
CA SER A 354 -16.98 22.75 19.93
C SER A 354 -17.59 23.68 18.89
N SER A 355 -16.80 24.59 18.30
CA SER A 355 -17.23 25.51 17.23
C SER A 355 -16.16 25.68 16.16
N ILE A 356 -16.55 26.22 15.00
CA ILE A 356 -15.63 26.53 13.88
C ILE A 356 -14.59 27.56 14.32
N GLU A 357 -15.01 28.61 15.05
CA GLU A 357 -14.12 29.65 15.57
C GLU A 357 -13.07 29.06 16.51
N ALA A 358 -13.49 28.17 17.42
CA ALA A 358 -12.58 27.50 18.35
C ALA A 358 -11.59 26.59 17.59
N ALA A 359 -12.08 25.83 16.60
CA ALA A 359 -11.25 24.93 15.82
C ALA A 359 -10.23 25.70 14.95
N VAL A 360 -10.68 26.72 14.20
CA VAL A 360 -9.80 27.58 13.39
C VAL A 360 -8.79 28.31 14.27
N GLY A 361 -9.25 28.91 15.36
CA GLY A 361 -8.38 29.60 16.31
C GLY A 361 -7.31 28.68 16.88
N ALA A 362 -7.69 27.49 17.33
CA ALA A 362 -6.75 26.49 17.86
C ALA A 362 -5.77 26.00 16.78
N PHE A 363 -6.27 25.73 15.56
CA PHE A 363 -5.44 25.23 14.47
C PHE A 363 -4.36 26.24 14.08
N VAL A 364 -4.75 27.49 13.83
CA VAL A 364 -3.83 28.56 13.45
C VAL A 364 -2.82 28.84 14.58
N THR A 365 -3.29 28.87 15.83
CA THR A 365 -2.44 29.23 16.99
C THR A 365 -1.42 28.15 17.33
N PHE A 366 -1.83 26.88 17.37
CA PHE A 366 -1.00 25.81 17.93
C PHE A 366 -0.34 24.92 16.87
N ILE A 367 -0.94 24.80 15.69
CA ILE A 367 -0.49 23.87 14.64
C ILE A 367 0.28 24.63 13.56
N GLU A 368 -0.39 25.58 12.88
CA GLU A 368 0.19 26.40 11.80
C GLU A 368 1.27 27.36 12.31
N ARG A 369 0.99 28.06 13.43
CA ARG A 369 1.91 29.01 14.09
C ARG A 369 2.47 30.10 13.16
N PRO A 370 1.63 30.83 12.40
CA PRO A 370 2.11 31.90 11.53
C PRO A 370 2.56 33.11 12.36
N LYS A 371 3.44 33.93 11.77
CA LYS A 371 3.96 35.15 12.42
C LYS A 371 2.84 36.13 12.82
N ASN A 372 1.80 36.25 12.00
CA ASN A 372 0.62 37.09 12.28
C ASN A 372 -0.61 36.21 12.57
N THR A 373 -0.69 35.68 13.79
CA THR A 373 -1.73 34.75 14.21
C THR A 373 -3.14 35.36 14.08
N SER A 374 -3.36 36.56 14.59
CA SER A 374 -4.71 37.19 14.54
C SER A 374 -5.17 37.47 13.11
N GLY A 375 -4.26 37.91 12.23
CA GLY A 375 -4.56 38.11 10.81
C GLY A 375 -4.87 36.79 10.11
N ALA A 376 -4.09 35.75 10.39
CA ALA A 376 -4.31 34.41 9.85
C ALA A 376 -5.66 33.83 10.30
N ILE A 377 -6.02 33.91 11.58
CA ILE A 377 -7.33 33.47 12.09
C ILE A 377 -8.46 34.15 11.32
N LYS A 378 -8.39 35.48 11.13
CA LYS A 378 -9.42 36.21 10.38
C LYS A 378 -9.52 35.74 8.93
N ALA A 379 -8.39 35.49 8.28
CA ALA A 379 -8.35 34.99 6.91
C ALA A 379 -8.92 33.55 6.81
N ARG A 380 -8.53 32.65 7.71
CA ARG A 380 -9.04 31.27 7.74
C ARG A 380 -10.53 31.21 8.07
N MET A 381 -11.02 32.07 8.97
CA MET A 381 -12.46 32.19 9.23
C MET A 381 -13.24 32.65 7.99
N ALA A 382 -12.70 33.57 7.20
CA ALA A 382 -13.34 34.01 5.96
C ALA A 382 -13.41 32.88 4.90
N ILE A 383 -12.42 31.99 4.87
CA ILE A 383 -12.44 30.79 4.01
C ILE A 383 -13.43 29.76 4.58
N ALA A 384 -13.39 29.50 5.89
CA ALA A 384 -14.29 28.58 6.57
C ALA A 384 -15.77 28.89 6.32
N ASN A 385 -16.16 30.18 6.37
CA ASN A 385 -17.53 30.61 6.09
C ASN A 385 -17.98 30.38 4.65
N LYS A 386 -17.05 30.25 3.70
CA LYS A 386 -17.35 29.95 2.29
C LYS A 386 -17.43 28.45 2.02
N LEU A 387 -16.91 27.62 2.93
CA LEU A 387 -16.97 26.16 2.84
C LEU A 387 -18.31 25.61 3.35
N LEU A 388 -19.03 26.36 4.18
CA LEU A 388 -20.40 26.10 4.61
C LEU A 388 -21.38 26.43 3.48
#